data_AF-T0RZ92-F1
#
_entry.id   AF-T0RZ92-F1
#
_cell.length_a   1.000
_cell.length_b   1.000
_cell.length_c   1.000
_cell.angle_alpha   90.00
_cell.angle_beta   90.00
_cell.angle_gamma   90.00
#
_symmetry.space_group_name_H-M   'P 1'
#
loop_
_entity.id
_entity.type
_entity.pdbx_description
1 polymer ?
#
loop_
_entity_poly.entity_id
_entity_poly.type
_entity_poly.pdbx_seq_one_letter_code
_entity_poly.pdbx_strand_id
1 'polypeptide(L)'
;MRRLLLLLLLVSAVYAADVSTTAPIVSACQVCASTGRCLNAGPNGDAGKYCGVLLDKAALTSQACCCSVAQICPTPSQGAVCDCAGVKTAPPEKASYNYTWVIIVATIVGPFVLDCCANRQQRKAAKQRERAARQRERDAQAAQERAEAAMPQAVIVSEIPAPTAMYVAQATPVYAGASK
;
A
#
# COMPACT_ATOMS: atom_id res chain seq x y z
N MET A 1 -2.55 -28.18 -5.44
CA MET A 1 -3.03 -29.04 -4.32
C MET A 1 -1.99 -29.28 -3.23
N ARG A 2 -0.69 -29.43 -3.53
CA ARG A 2 0.38 -29.70 -2.53
C ARG A 2 0.59 -28.60 -1.46
N ARG A 3 0.30 -27.33 -1.78
CA ARG A 3 0.37 -26.20 -0.82
C ARG A 3 -0.79 -26.18 0.19
N LEU A 4 -1.95 -26.76 -0.13
CA LEU A 4 -3.12 -26.77 0.76
C LEU A 4 -2.97 -27.83 1.88
N LEU A 5 -2.33 -28.97 1.56
CA LEU A 5 -2.01 -30.03 2.53
C LEU A 5 -1.01 -29.58 3.61
N LEU A 6 -0.03 -28.75 3.24
CA LEU A 6 0.96 -28.21 4.19
C LEU A 6 0.34 -27.20 5.17
N LEU A 7 -0.63 -26.41 4.72
CA LEU A 7 -1.35 -25.47 5.59
C LEU A 7 -2.27 -26.19 6.58
N LEU A 8 -2.92 -27.29 6.17
CA LEU A 8 -3.77 -28.07 7.07
C LEU A 8 -2.99 -28.81 8.17
N LEU A 9 -1.77 -29.26 7.86
CA LEU A 9 -0.89 -29.97 8.81
C LEU A 9 -0.29 -29.06 9.88
N LEU A 10 -0.13 -27.76 9.60
CA LEU A 10 0.38 -26.79 10.59
C LEU A 10 -0.68 -26.36 11.62
N VAL A 11 -1.97 -26.48 11.29
CA VAL A 11 -3.06 -26.03 12.18
C VAL A 11 -3.40 -27.07 13.27
N SER A 12 -3.11 -28.35 13.07
CA SER A 12 -3.49 -29.42 14.03
C SER A 12 -2.52 -29.61 15.19
N ALA A 13 -1.32 -29.03 15.16
CA ALA A 13 -0.31 -29.25 16.21
C ALA A 13 -0.50 -28.41 17.49
N VAL A 14 -1.45 -27.46 17.50
CA VAL A 14 -1.57 -26.48 18.59
C VAL A 14 -2.52 -26.94 19.72
N TYR A 15 -3.23 -28.06 19.58
CA TYR A 15 -4.40 -28.37 20.43
C TYR A 15 -4.21 -29.47 21.49
N ALA A 16 -2.97 -29.83 21.85
CA ALA A 16 -2.74 -30.91 22.82
C ALA A 16 -1.77 -30.51 23.94
N ALA A 17 -2.22 -29.66 24.85
CA ALA A 17 -1.65 -29.58 26.20
C ALA A 17 -2.62 -28.85 27.13
N ASP A 18 -3.47 -29.58 27.85
CA ASP A 18 -4.00 -29.16 29.15
C ASP A 18 -4.61 -30.36 29.88
N VAL A 19 -3.77 -31.04 30.68
CA VAL A 19 -4.21 -32.04 31.67
C VAL A 19 -3.78 -31.49 33.03
N SER A 20 -4.74 -30.98 33.81
CA SER A 20 -4.52 -30.51 35.18
C SER A 20 -4.82 -31.62 36.20
N THR A 21 -3.80 -31.93 36.99
CA THR A 21 -3.77 -32.95 38.05
C THR A 21 -4.33 -32.39 39.38
N THR A 22 -5.28 -33.08 39.99
CA THR A 22 -5.97 -32.70 41.24
C THR A 22 -5.24 -33.23 42.49
N ALA A 23 -4.55 -32.34 43.22
CA ALA A 23 -4.17 -32.53 44.63
C ALA A 23 -5.24 -31.86 45.55
N PRO A 24 -5.30 -32.06 46.88
CA PRO A 24 -6.30 -31.39 47.72
C PRO A 24 -5.96 -29.90 47.82
N ILE A 25 -6.59 -29.10 46.96
CA ILE A 25 -6.23 -27.71 46.68
C ILE A 25 -6.81 -26.83 47.77
N VAL A 26 -6.00 -26.45 48.77
CA VAL A 26 -6.26 -25.20 49.50
C VAL A 26 -6.40 -24.13 48.43
N SER A 27 -7.59 -23.57 48.25
CA SER A 27 -7.84 -22.67 47.14
C SER A 27 -6.85 -21.51 47.20
N ALA A 28 -6.33 -21.09 46.05
CA ALA A 28 -5.40 -19.96 46.01
C ALA A 28 -6.00 -18.70 46.68
N CYS A 29 -7.34 -18.60 46.68
CA CYS A 29 -8.06 -17.58 47.42
C CYS A 29 -7.95 -17.71 48.95
N GLN A 30 -7.98 -18.93 49.51
CA GLN A 30 -7.77 -19.13 50.95
C GLN A 30 -6.36 -18.72 51.38
N VAL A 31 -5.35 -18.97 50.54
CA VAL A 31 -3.98 -18.50 50.77
C VAL A 31 -3.90 -16.97 50.69
N CYS A 32 -4.57 -16.36 49.71
CA CYS A 32 -4.70 -14.90 49.59
C CYS A 32 -5.40 -14.27 50.81
N ALA A 33 -6.46 -14.88 51.33
CA ALA A 33 -7.18 -14.40 52.51
C ALA A 33 -6.33 -14.43 53.79
N SER A 34 -5.48 -15.45 53.94
CA SER A 34 -4.64 -15.65 55.13
C SER A 34 -3.31 -14.89 55.08
N THR A 35 -2.70 -14.77 53.89
CA THR A 35 -1.34 -14.22 53.73
C THR A 35 -1.29 -12.88 53.01
N GLY A 36 -2.39 -12.44 52.39
CA GLY A 36 -2.44 -11.27 51.51
C GLY A 36 -1.76 -11.49 50.14
N ARG A 37 -1.26 -12.70 49.85
CA ARG A 37 -0.60 -13.00 48.57
C ARG A 37 -1.60 -13.44 47.52
N CYS A 38 -2.10 -12.48 46.75
CA CYS A 38 -3.20 -12.70 45.81
C CYS A 38 -2.77 -12.78 44.33
N LEU A 39 -1.49 -13.04 44.05
CA LEU A 39 -0.93 -13.05 42.69
C LEU A 39 -1.59 -14.07 41.74
N ASN A 40 -2.09 -15.19 42.27
CA ASN A 40 -2.75 -16.25 41.50
C ASN A 40 -4.11 -16.62 42.12
N ALA A 41 -4.75 -15.68 42.81
CA ALA A 41 -5.99 -15.93 43.55
C ALA A 41 -7.27 -15.71 42.73
N GLY A 42 -7.14 -15.26 41.47
CA GLY A 42 -8.25 -15.14 40.55
C GLY A 42 -8.80 -16.51 40.13
N PRO A 43 -10.08 -16.57 39.68
CA PRO A 43 -10.70 -17.82 39.24
C PRO A 43 -9.99 -18.51 38.07
N ASN A 44 -9.25 -17.73 37.26
CA ASN A 44 -8.45 -18.23 36.13
C ASN A 44 -6.96 -18.38 36.46
N GLY A 45 -6.57 -18.26 37.73
CA GLY A 45 -5.16 -18.25 38.15
C GLY A 45 -4.44 -16.91 37.98
N ASP A 46 -5.16 -15.86 37.57
CA ASP A 46 -4.62 -14.50 37.47
C ASP A 46 -4.46 -13.81 38.83
N ALA A 47 -3.84 -12.63 38.82
CA ALA A 47 -3.84 -11.72 39.95
C ALA A 47 -5.28 -11.40 40.37
N GLY A 48 -5.55 -11.60 41.66
CA GLY A 48 -6.84 -11.38 42.27
C GLY A 48 -6.77 -10.43 43.46
N LYS A 49 -7.95 -10.12 43.99
CA LYS A 49 -8.15 -9.39 45.23
C LYS A 49 -9.11 -10.15 46.13
N TYR A 50 -8.84 -10.13 47.42
CA TYR A 50 -9.73 -10.71 48.43
C TYR A 50 -10.94 -9.80 48.66
N CYS A 51 -12.13 -10.34 48.50
CA CYS A 51 -13.40 -9.61 48.60
C CYS A 51 -14.18 -9.91 49.88
N GLY A 52 -13.67 -10.80 50.74
CA GLY A 52 -14.29 -11.18 52.00
C GLY A 52 -14.65 -12.67 52.06
N VAL A 53 -15.27 -13.08 53.17
CA VAL A 53 -15.81 -14.44 53.33
C VAL A 53 -17.29 -14.39 52.97
N LEU A 54 -17.71 -15.21 52.00
CA LEU A 54 -19.10 -15.34 51.59
C LEU A 54 -19.59 -16.75 51.93
N LEU A 55 -20.88 -16.86 52.24
CA LEU A 55 -21.50 -18.15 52.52
C LEU A 55 -21.93 -18.77 51.20
N ASP A 56 -21.34 -19.90 50.83
CA ASP A 56 -21.81 -20.64 49.67
C ASP A 56 -23.17 -21.26 50.00
N LYS A 57 -24.21 -20.82 49.28
CA LYS A 57 -25.57 -21.35 49.44
C LYS A 57 -25.66 -22.83 49.08
N ALA A 58 -24.79 -23.34 48.20
CA ALA A 58 -24.80 -24.74 47.80
C ALA A 58 -24.15 -25.63 48.86
N ALA A 59 -23.03 -25.19 49.43
CA ALA A 59 -22.27 -25.98 50.40
C ALA A 59 -22.58 -25.65 51.87
N LEU A 60 -23.35 -24.59 52.16
CA LEU A 60 -23.59 -24.04 53.52
C LEU A 60 -22.29 -23.77 54.31
N THR A 61 -21.18 -23.56 53.62
CA THR A 61 -19.87 -23.31 54.23
C THR A 61 -19.41 -21.89 53.91
N SER A 62 -18.70 -21.29 54.87
CA SER A 62 -18.07 -19.99 54.70
C SER A 62 -16.78 -20.16 53.91
N GLN A 63 -16.72 -19.59 52.70
CA GLN A 63 -15.54 -19.65 51.83
C GLN A 63 -14.99 -18.25 51.55
N ALA A 64 -13.67 -18.13 51.51
CA ALA A 64 -13.01 -16.91 51.04
C ALA A 64 -13.37 -16.65 49.57
N CYS A 65 -13.80 -15.42 49.26
CA CYS A 65 -14.14 -14.97 47.91
C CYS A 65 -13.03 -14.07 47.36
N CYS A 66 -12.56 -14.39 46.16
CA CYS A 66 -11.54 -13.61 45.47
C CYS A 66 -12.00 -13.34 44.04
N CYS A 67 -11.82 -12.10 43.60
CA CYS A 67 -12.13 -11.66 42.25
C CYS A 67 -10.86 -11.28 41.51
N SER A 68 -10.87 -11.27 40.18
CA SER A 68 -9.77 -10.70 39.40
C SER A 68 -9.59 -9.21 39.75
N VAL A 69 -8.37 -8.67 39.61
CA VAL A 69 -8.09 -7.24 39.88
C VAL A 69 -9.01 -6.32 39.06
N ALA A 70 -9.37 -6.73 37.84
CA ALA A 70 -10.25 -5.98 36.95
C ALA A 70 -11.75 -6.13 37.24
N GLN A 71 -12.16 -6.96 38.19
CA GLN A 71 -13.57 -7.17 38.56
C GLN A 71 -13.92 -6.40 39.83
N ILE A 72 -15.19 -6.11 40.08
CA ILE A 72 -15.65 -5.42 41.29
C ILE A 72 -16.07 -6.47 42.33
N CYS A 73 -15.65 -6.29 43.59
CA CYS A 73 -16.07 -7.17 44.67
C CYS A 73 -17.57 -6.99 44.92
N PRO A 74 -18.35 -8.07 45.07
CA PRO A 74 -19.77 -7.95 45.39
C PRO A 74 -19.95 -7.30 46.77
N THR A 75 -20.93 -6.41 46.88
CA THR A 75 -21.36 -5.89 48.18
C THR A 75 -22.07 -7.02 48.91
N PRO A 76 -21.80 -7.27 50.21
CA PRO A 76 -22.44 -8.33 50.99
C PRO A 76 -23.91 -7.98 51.28
N SER A 77 -24.78 -8.04 50.26
CA SER A 77 -26.22 -8.09 50.43
C SER A 77 -26.62 -9.52 50.79
N GLN A 78 -27.55 -9.68 51.73
CA GLN A 78 -27.95 -10.92 52.42
C GLN A 78 -28.12 -12.14 51.51
N GLY A 79 -27.03 -12.87 51.25
CA GLY A 79 -27.02 -14.09 50.43
C GLY A 79 -26.33 -13.97 49.06
N ALA A 80 -25.38 -13.05 48.91
CA ALA A 80 -24.51 -13.02 47.75
C ALA A 80 -23.67 -14.32 47.67
N VAL A 81 -23.76 -15.00 46.54
CA VAL A 81 -22.75 -15.97 46.10
C VAL A 81 -21.50 -15.17 45.70
N CYS A 82 -20.31 -15.78 45.71
CA CYS A 82 -19.10 -15.13 45.20
C CYS A 82 -19.20 -14.92 43.69
N ASP A 83 -19.94 -13.88 43.29
CA ASP A 83 -20.17 -13.50 41.90
C ASP A 83 -19.50 -12.15 41.65
N CYS A 84 -18.36 -12.22 40.97
CA CYS A 84 -17.52 -11.07 40.68
C CYS A 84 -18.07 -10.34 39.47
N ALA A 85 -18.61 -9.13 39.67
CA ALA A 85 -19.08 -8.32 38.57
C ALA A 85 -17.89 -7.88 37.70
N GLY A 86 -17.88 -8.33 36.44
CA GLY A 86 -17.02 -7.73 35.43
C GLY A 86 -17.27 -6.23 35.38
N VAL A 87 -16.21 -5.42 35.36
CA VAL A 87 -16.35 -4.02 34.97
C VAL A 87 -16.95 -4.08 33.57
N LYS A 88 -18.23 -3.67 33.43
CA LYS A 88 -18.80 -3.39 32.12
C LYS A 88 -17.93 -2.27 31.58
N THR A 89 -16.91 -2.64 30.81
CA THR A 89 -16.18 -1.69 29.97
C THR A 89 -17.27 -0.97 29.20
N ALA A 90 -17.43 0.33 29.47
CA ALA A 90 -18.34 1.16 28.69
C ALA A 90 -18.06 0.82 27.21
N PRO A 91 -19.11 0.61 26.40
CA PRO A 91 -18.93 0.21 25.00
C PRO A 91 -17.89 1.15 24.39
N PRO A 92 -16.86 0.62 23.70
CA PRO A 92 -15.74 1.43 23.23
C PRO A 92 -16.31 2.60 22.46
N GLU A 93 -16.02 3.81 22.95
CA GLU A 93 -16.47 5.04 22.32
C GLU A 93 -15.98 4.99 20.88
N LYS A 94 -16.89 4.84 19.91
CA LYS A 94 -16.52 4.77 18.50
C LYS A 94 -15.91 6.13 18.17
N ALA A 95 -14.60 6.17 17.97
CA ALA A 95 -13.91 7.36 17.51
C ALA A 95 -14.55 7.80 16.18
N SER A 96 -15.44 8.80 16.25
CA SER A 96 -16.06 9.41 15.09
C SER A 96 -15.00 10.24 14.38
N TYR A 97 -14.30 9.62 13.43
CA TYR A 97 -13.34 10.33 12.61
C TYR A 97 -14.10 11.30 11.70
N ASN A 98 -13.87 12.59 11.94
CA ASN A 98 -14.49 13.65 11.16
C ASN A 98 -13.79 13.78 9.79
N TYR A 99 -14.32 13.13 8.77
CA TYR A 99 -13.78 13.14 7.40
C TYR A 99 -14.06 14.44 6.62
N THR A 100 -14.73 15.42 7.24
CA THR A 100 -15.11 16.69 6.59
C THR A 100 -13.91 17.43 6.02
N TRP A 101 -12.78 17.44 6.73
CA TRP A 101 -11.57 18.13 6.26
C TRP A 101 -10.97 17.48 5.01
N VAL A 102 -11.03 16.15 4.88
CA VAL A 102 -10.52 15.41 3.72
C VAL A 102 -11.32 15.79 2.47
N ILE A 103 -12.64 15.89 2.61
CA ILE A 103 -13.54 16.26 1.50
C ILE A 103 -13.26 17.70 1.05
N ILE A 104 -13.08 18.64 1.99
CA ILE A 104 -12.78 20.05 1.68
C ILE A 104 -11.44 20.17 0.94
N VAL A 105 -10.39 19.47 1.39
CA VAL A 105 -9.08 19.52 0.72
C VAL A 105 -9.17 18.90 -0.68
N ALA A 106 -9.88 17.79 -0.84
CA ALA A 106 -10.01 17.12 -2.13
C ALA A 106 -10.75 17.98 -3.17
N THR A 107 -11.80 18.69 -2.78
CA THR A 107 -12.58 19.55 -3.70
C THR A 107 -11.85 20.83 -4.08
N ILE A 108 -11.04 21.40 -3.18
CA ILE A 108 -10.26 22.60 -3.48
C ILE A 108 -9.04 22.26 -4.32
N VAL A 109 -8.25 21.24 -3.97
CA VAL A 109 -6.97 20.96 -4.63
C VAL A 109 -7.16 20.18 -5.94
N GLY A 110 -8.17 19.30 -6.02
CA GLY A 110 -8.41 18.44 -7.18
C GLY A 110 -8.48 19.18 -8.52
N PRO A 111 -9.31 20.23 -8.67
CA PRO A 111 -9.45 20.97 -9.91
C PRO A 111 -8.15 21.64 -10.39
N PHE A 112 -7.34 22.20 -9.48
CA PHE A 112 -6.08 22.85 -9.85
C PHE A 112 -5.07 21.85 -10.41
N VAL A 113 -5.02 20.63 -9.86
CA VAL A 113 -4.11 19.58 -10.36
C VAL A 113 -4.56 19.11 -11.74
N LEU A 114 -5.86 18.93 -11.96
CA LEU A 114 -6.40 18.52 -13.27
C LEU A 114 -6.16 19.59 -14.34
N ASP A 115 -6.41 20.86 -14.03
CA ASP A 115 -6.21 21.96 -14.98
C ASP A 115 -4.72 22.17 -15.30
N CYS A 116 -3.84 22.09 -14.28
CA CYS A 116 -2.39 22.17 -14.50
C CYS A 116 -1.88 21.05 -15.43
N CYS A 117 -2.37 19.81 -15.24
CA CYS A 117 -2.01 18.68 -16.07
C CYS A 117 -2.50 18.85 -17.52
N ALA A 118 -3.75 19.26 -17.71
CA ALA A 118 -4.33 19.49 -19.04
C ALA A 118 -3.57 20.59 -19.81
N ASN A 119 -3.31 21.72 -19.17
CA ASN A 119 -2.61 22.84 -19.78
C ASN A 119 -1.14 22.49 -20.13
N ARG A 120 -0.48 21.70 -19.28
CA ARG A 120 0.89 21.22 -19.55
C ARG A 120 0.93 20.25 -20.74
N GLN A 121 -0.07 19.39 -20.90
CA GLN A 121 -0.15 18.51 -22.06
C GLN A 121 -0.37 19.29 -23.36
N GLN A 122 -1.26 20.29 -23.35
CA GLN A 122 -1.49 21.15 -24.50
C GLN A 122 -0.21 21.89 -24.95
N ARG A 123 0.56 22.44 -24.00
CA ARG A 123 1.85 23.10 -24.30
C ARG A 123 2.88 22.14 -24.92
N LYS A 124 2.92 20.88 -24.48
CA LYS A 124 3.82 19.86 -25.07
C LYS A 124 3.39 19.49 -26.48
N ALA A 125 2.09 19.29 -26.70
CA ALA A 125 1.54 18.97 -28.03
C ALA A 125 1.80 20.10 -29.04
N ALA A 126 1.65 21.37 -28.63
CA ALA A 126 1.94 22.52 -29.48
C ALA A 126 3.42 22.58 -29.89
N LYS A 127 4.35 22.44 -28.93
CA LYS A 127 5.80 22.41 -29.22
C LYS A 127 6.21 21.24 -30.12
N GLN A 128 5.57 20.08 -29.97
CA GLN A 128 5.86 18.91 -30.79
C GLN A 128 5.40 19.12 -32.24
N ARG A 129 4.23 19.74 -32.46
CA ARG A 129 3.74 20.11 -33.80
C ARG A 129 4.66 21.10 -34.50
N GLU A 130 5.15 22.10 -33.77
CA GLU A 130 6.09 23.09 -34.32
C GLU A 130 7.43 22.44 -34.75
N ARG A 131 8.00 21.56 -33.91
CA ARG A 131 9.22 20.82 -34.25
C ARG A 131 9.01 19.89 -35.45
N ALA A 132 7.88 19.21 -35.51
CA ALA A 132 7.54 18.34 -36.64
C ALA A 132 7.37 19.14 -37.95
N ALA A 133 6.81 20.35 -37.90
CA ALA A 133 6.71 21.22 -39.07
C ALA A 133 8.09 21.66 -39.58
N ARG A 134 8.97 22.14 -38.69
CA ARG A 134 10.35 22.51 -39.06
C ARG A 134 11.17 21.33 -39.60
N GLN A 135 10.93 20.12 -39.08
CA GLN A 135 11.59 18.93 -39.58
C GLN A 135 11.15 18.61 -41.02
N ARG A 136 9.85 18.71 -41.33
CA ARG A 136 9.35 18.52 -42.69
C ARG A 136 9.95 19.49 -43.69
N GLU A 137 10.14 20.76 -43.30
CA GLU A 137 10.80 21.76 -44.16
C GLU A 137 12.25 21.39 -44.45
N ARG A 138 13.00 20.95 -43.43
CA ARG A 138 14.40 20.48 -43.61
C ARG A 138 14.47 19.23 -44.47
N ASP A 139 13.57 18.27 -44.26
CA ASP A 139 13.52 17.04 -45.04
C ASP A 139 13.17 17.34 -46.51
N ALA A 140 12.29 18.32 -46.76
CA ALA A 140 11.97 18.78 -48.12
C ALA A 140 13.16 19.45 -48.81
N GLN A 141 13.90 20.32 -48.10
CA GLN A 141 15.13 20.93 -48.62
C GLN A 141 16.19 19.87 -48.93
N ALA A 142 16.45 18.94 -48.00
CA ALA A 142 17.40 17.86 -48.21
C ALA A 142 16.99 16.93 -49.36
N ALA A 143 15.69 16.73 -49.59
CA ALA A 143 15.20 15.97 -50.73
C ALA A 143 15.45 16.70 -52.06
N GLN A 144 15.27 18.03 -52.09
CA GLN A 144 15.55 18.86 -53.26
C GLN A 144 17.05 18.88 -53.60
N GLU A 145 17.91 19.04 -52.60
CA GLU A 145 19.38 18.96 -52.78
C GLU A 145 19.81 17.59 -53.33
N ARG A 146 19.21 16.49 -52.84
CA ARG A 146 19.47 15.16 -53.38
C ARG A 146 18.97 14.99 -54.81
N ALA A 147 17.82 15.57 -55.16
CA ALA A 147 17.28 15.53 -56.51
C ALA A 147 18.18 16.30 -57.49
N GLU A 148 18.70 17.45 -57.09
CA GLU A 148 19.64 18.25 -57.88
C GLU A 148 20.99 17.54 -58.03
N ALA A 149 21.53 16.98 -56.95
CA ALA A 149 22.78 16.20 -56.99
C ALA A 149 22.66 14.89 -57.82
N ALA A 150 21.46 14.34 -57.94
CA ALA A 150 21.19 13.16 -58.76
C ALA A 150 20.93 13.49 -60.24
N MET A 151 20.85 14.77 -60.62
CA MET A 151 20.59 15.13 -62.01
C MET A 151 21.80 14.75 -62.88
N PRO A 152 21.64 13.87 -63.88
CA PRO A 152 22.75 13.44 -64.70
C PRO A 152 23.32 14.65 -65.45
N GLN A 153 24.64 14.85 -65.37
CA GLN A 153 25.31 15.83 -66.23
C GLN A 153 25.09 15.41 -67.68
N ALA A 154 24.32 16.19 -68.42
CA ALA A 154 24.15 15.99 -69.85
C ALA A 154 25.50 16.26 -70.53
N VAL A 155 26.27 15.19 -70.78
CA VAL A 155 27.47 15.26 -71.60
C VAL A 155 27.01 15.40 -73.04
N ILE A 156 26.98 16.63 -73.53
CA ILE A 156 26.70 16.89 -74.94
C ILE A 156 27.96 16.53 -75.73
N VAL A 157 27.95 15.35 -76.34
CA VAL A 157 28.98 14.94 -77.30
C VAL A 157 28.67 15.66 -78.61
N SER A 158 29.37 16.76 -78.87
CA SER A 158 29.34 17.40 -80.18
C SER A 158 30.33 16.68 -81.09
N GLU A 159 29.81 15.89 -82.04
CA GLU A 159 30.60 15.35 -83.14
C GLU A 159 30.98 16.50 -84.08
N ILE A 160 32.23 16.94 -84.02
CA ILE A 160 32.82 17.85 -85.00
C ILE A 160 33.30 16.98 -86.17
N PRO A 161 32.77 17.16 -87.39
CA PRO A 161 33.25 16.43 -88.55
C PRO A 161 34.62 16.99 -88.97
N ALA A 162 35.69 16.31 -88.58
CA ALA A 162 37.05 16.58 -89.06
C ALA A 162 37.68 15.28 -89.64
N PRO A 163 38.32 15.34 -90.82
CA PRO A 163 38.77 14.16 -91.57
C PRO A 163 40.13 13.58 -91.14
N THR A 164 40.72 13.96 -90.01
CA THR A 164 41.99 13.36 -89.53
C THR A 164 41.99 13.20 -88.02
N ALA A 165 42.20 11.95 -87.60
CA ALA A 165 41.92 11.44 -86.26
C ALA A 165 42.87 11.95 -85.17
N MET A 166 42.34 12.73 -84.23
CA MET A 166 42.72 12.71 -82.81
C MET A 166 41.53 13.16 -81.97
N TYR A 167 40.93 12.22 -81.22
CA TYR A 167 39.80 12.50 -80.32
C TYR A 167 40.35 12.97 -78.97
N VAL A 168 40.13 14.24 -78.65
CA VAL A 168 40.36 14.78 -77.29
C VAL A 168 38.99 14.97 -76.65
N ALA A 169 38.64 14.09 -75.71
CA ALA A 169 37.45 14.27 -74.88
C ALA A 169 37.73 15.36 -73.83
N GLN A 170 37.32 16.61 -74.10
CA GLN A 170 37.30 17.66 -73.08
C GLN A 170 35.95 17.62 -72.36
N ALA A 171 35.96 17.15 -71.11
CA ALA A 171 34.83 17.30 -70.20
C ALA A 171 34.92 18.70 -69.57
N THR A 172 34.15 19.66 -70.07
CA THR A 172 33.96 20.95 -69.40
C THR A 172 32.78 20.84 -68.41
N PRO A 173 32.99 21.03 -67.10
CA PRO A 173 31.89 21.05 -66.15
C PRO A 173 31.00 22.27 -66.44
N VAL A 174 29.79 22.02 -66.90
CA VAL A 174 28.76 23.07 -67.03
C VAL A 174 28.21 23.34 -65.64
N TYR A 175 28.74 24.36 -64.97
CA TYR A 175 28.13 24.90 -63.77
C TYR A 175 26.84 25.62 -64.18
N ALA A 176 25.70 25.00 -63.94
CA ALA A 176 24.41 25.68 -64.02
C ALA A 176 24.37 26.77 -62.95
N GLY A 177 24.66 28.01 -63.35
CA GLY A 177 24.58 29.16 -62.45
C GLY A 177 23.14 29.40 -62.02
N ALA A 178 22.87 29.24 -60.73
CA ALA A 178 21.62 29.67 -60.12
C ALA A 178 21.55 31.21 -60.19
N SER A 179 20.79 31.74 -61.15
CA SER A 179 20.45 33.16 -61.20
C SER A 179 19.49 33.46 -60.04
N LYS A 180 19.90 34.36 -59.15
CA LYS A 180 19.11 34.84 -58.00
C LYS A 180 17.87 35.62 -58.44
#